data_AF-A0A428H0D0-F1
#
_entry.id   AF-A0A428H0D0-F1
#
_cell.length_a   1.000
_cell.length_b   1.000
_cell.length_c   1.000
_cell.angle_alpha   90.00
_cell.angle_beta   90.00
_cell.angle_gamma   90.00
#
_symmetry.space_group_name_H-M   'P 1'
#
loop_
_entity.id
_entity.type
_entity.pdbx_description
1 polymer ?
#
loop_
_entity_poly.entity_id
_entity_poly.type
_entity_poly.pdbx_seq_one_letter_code
_entity_poly.pdbx_strand_id
1 'polypeptide(L)'
;MIGHADFTHQSITMATHLNPNQAQLSDLYGGRERVKDLSGWEGDTTFNANDMKPSIGEDDYKADLDSVNLIGRMQNGQSYDQAISSYYAELQKDSSQREREFLKNKDWDTVRDTIYDSLRPTDIKLDGEDALKAYIERKYPEVSTFLNRLEALAD
;
A
#
# COMPACT_ATOMS: atom_id res chain seq x y z
N MET A 1 -3.76 7.04 17.56
CA MET A 1 -4.44 8.31 17.23
C MET A 1 -5.36 8.07 16.05
N ILE A 2 -6.50 8.75 15.97
CA ILE A 2 -7.32 8.75 14.74
C ILE A 2 -6.68 9.78 13.80
N GLY A 3 -5.77 9.33 12.94
CA GLY A 3 -5.16 10.17 11.89
C GLY A 3 -6.08 10.32 10.68
N HIS A 4 -5.94 11.41 9.91
CA HIS A 4 -6.60 11.56 8.62
C HIS A 4 -5.64 11.13 7.50
N ALA A 5 -6.17 10.70 6.36
CA ALA A 5 -5.33 10.42 5.19
C ALA A 5 -4.55 11.68 4.78
N ASP A 6 -3.28 11.52 4.39
CA ASP A 6 -2.56 12.60 3.71
C ASP A 6 -3.19 12.79 2.32
N PHE A 7 -3.95 13.87 2.18
CA PHE A 7 -4.65 14.19 0.95
C PHE A 7 -3.70 14.45 -0.22
N THR A 8 -2.53 15.05 0.04
CA THR A 8 -1.56 15.34 -1.00
C THR A 8 -0.83 14.09 -1.47
N HIS A 9 -0.48 13.20 -0.52
CA HIS A 9 0.04 11.87 -0.82
C HIS A 9 -0.97 11.11 -1.69
N GLN A 10 -2.20 10.95 -1.21
CA GLN A 10 -3.26 10.23 -1.93
C GLN A 10 -3.47 10.77 -3.36
N SER A 11 -3.50 12.10 -3.50
CA SER A 11 -3.70 12.74 -4.80
C SER A 11 -2.57 12.43 -5.79
N ILE A 12 -1.31 12.46 -5.34
CA ILE A 12 -0.17 12.18 -6.22
C ILE A 12 -0.07 10.69 -6.58
N THR A 13 -0.36 9.78 -5.65
CA THR A 13 -0.44 8.34 -5.90
C THR A 13 -1.52 8.03 -6.93
N MET A 14 -2.73 8.57 -6.75
CA MET A 14 -3.81 8.40 -7.72
C MET A 14 -3.47 9.00 -9.09
N ALA A 15 -2.87 10.19 -9.15
CA ALA A 15 -2.43 10.79 -10.40
C ALA A 15 -1.39 9.92 -11.12
N THR A 16 -0.50 9.30 -10.35
CA THR A 16 0.50 8.34 -10.84
C THR A 16 -0.20 7.11 -11.42
N HIS A 17 -1.21 6.54 -10.76
CA HIS A 17 -1.99 5.41 -11.28
C HIS A 17 -2.73 5.72 -12.60
N LEU A 18 -3.22 6.95 -12.75
CA LEU A 18 -4.03 7.38 -13.90
C LEU A 18 -3.19 7.90 -15.08
N ASN A 19 -1.89 8.15 -14.90
CA ASN A 19 -1.06 8.72 -15.95
C ASN A 19 -0.81 7.70 -17.10
N PRO A 20 -1.25 7.98 -18.34
CA PRO A 20 -1.02 7.10 -19.49
C PRO A 20 0.46 7.02 -19.92
N ASN A 21 1.27 8.06 -19.63
CA ASN A 21 2.59 8.27 -20.23
C ASN A 21 3.75 7.92 -19.30
N GLN A 22 3.54 6.94 -18.42
CA GLN A 22 4.48 6.57 -17.36
C GLN A 22 5.74 5.81 -17.80
N ALA A 23 5.88 5.56 -19.11
CA ALA A 23 6.91 4.73 -19.73
C ALA A 23 8.33 4.97 -19.18
N GLN A 24 8.71 6.23 -18.96
CA GLN A 24 10.07 6.60 -18.53
C GLN A 24 10.48 6.08 -17.14
N LEU A 25 9.55 5.92 -16.20
CA LEU A 25 9.84 5.35 -14.88
C LEU A 25 9.62 3.83 -14.88
N SER A 26 8.63 3.34 -15.62
CA SER A 26 8.30 1.91 -15.67
C SER A 26 9.40 1.06 -16.28
N ASP A 27 10.16 1.62 -17.22
CA ASP A 27 11.28 0.91 -17.85
C ASP A 27 12.46 0.71 -16.87
N LEU A 28 12.59 1.59 -15.87
CA LEU A 28 13.65 1.53 -14.86
C LEU A 28 13.28 0.66 -13.66
N TYR A 29 12.00 0.62 -13.29
CA TYR A 29 11.52 -0.04 -12.08
C TYR A 29 10.79 -1.36 -12.34
N GLY A 30 10.89 -1.94 -13.54
CA GLY A 30 10.42 -3.30 -13.81
C GLY A 30 8.94 -3.41 -14.22
N GLY A 31 8.37 -2.35 -14.80
CA GLY A 31 7.04 -2.35 -15.42
C GLY A 31 6.09 -1.31 -14.85
N ARG A 32 4.97 -1.09 -15.56
CA ARG A 32 4.02 0.00 -15.27
C ARG A 32 3.20 -0.24 -14.00
N GLU A 33 2.77 -1.47 -13.73
CA GLU A 33 2.04 -1.80 -12.48
C GLU A 33 2.94 -1.61 -11.25
N ARG A 34 4.22 -1.95 -11.35
CA ARG A 34 5.18 -1.73 -10.27
C ARG A 34 5.37 -0.24 -9.95
N VAL A 35 5.41 0.64 -10.95
CA VAL A 35 5.48 2.10 -10.71
C VAL A 35 4.25 2.66 -9.99
N LYS A 36 3.07 2.04 -10.19
CA LYS A 36 1.84 2.46 -9.51
C LYS A 36 1.90 2.13 -8.03
N ASP A 37 2.24 0.88 -7.70
CA ASP A 37 2.36 0.44 -6.31
C ASP A 37 3.53 1.14 -5.59
N LEU A 38 4.65 1.37 -6.29
CA LEU A 38 5.81 2.13 -5.80
C LEU A 38 5.50 3.58 -5.42
N SER A 39 4.44 4.17 -5.97
CA SER A 39 4.02 5.54 -5.64
C SER A 39 3.07 5.65 -4.44
N GLY A 40 2.76 4.51 -3.82
CA GLY A 40 2.00 4.44 -2.56
C GLY A 40 2.55 3.31 -1.71
N TRP A 41 1.70 2.36 -1.35
CA TRP A 41 2.02 1.34 -0.33
C TRP A 41 3.36 0.60 -0.55
N GLU A 42 3.75 0.24 -1.78
CA GLU A 42 5.04 -0.43 -2.00
C GLU A 42 6.20 0.54 -1.72
N GLY A 43 6.10 1.81 -2.13
CA GLY A 43 7.12 2.82 -1.84
C GLY A 43 7.31 3.08 -0.34
N ASP A 44 6.20 3.15 0.40
CA ASP A 44 6.20 3.48 1.82
C ASP A 44 6.56 2.31 2.73
N THR A 45 6.37 1.07 2.25
CA THR A 45 6.66 -0.15 3.01
C THR A 45 7.96 -0.85 2.63
N THR A 46 8.64 -0.42 1.57
CA THR A 46 9.82 -1.10 1.01
C THR A 46 10.98 -0.14 0.72
N PHE A 47 12.15 -0.69 0.39
CA PHE A 47 13.28 0.05 -0.17
C PHE A 47 13.25 0.06 -1.72
N ASN A 48 12.13 -0.31 -2.35
CA ASN A 48 12.08 -0.49 -3.80
C ASN A 48 12.00 0.84 -4.57
N ALA A 49 11.50 1.91 -3.94
CA ALA A 49 11.45 3.24 -4.54
C ALA A 49 12.82 3.94 -4.53
N ASN A 50 13.53 3.84 -3.41
CA ASN A 50 14.87 4.40 -3.17
C ASN A 50 15.49 3.79 -1.89
N ASP A 51 16.73 4.17 -1.57
CA ASP A 51 17.41 3.75 -0.33
C ASP A 51 16.88 4.46 0.95
N MET A 52 15.77 5.19 0.88
CA MET A 52 15.17 5.82 2.07
C MET A 52 14.46 4.75 2.91
N LYS A 53 14.50 4.96 4.23
CA LYS A 53 13.88 4.02 5.16
C LYS A 53 12.35 4.02 4.94
N PRO A 54 11.71 2.84 4.86
CA PRO A 54 10.25 2.70 4.88
C PRO A 54 9.62 3.48 6.03
N SER A 55 8.52 4.15 5.74
CA SER A 55 7.75 5.01 6.62
C SER A 55 6.31 4.98 6.15
N ILE A 56 5.41 4.42 6.96
CA ILE A 56 3.98 4.34 6.62
C ILE A 56 3.16 4.74 7.84
N GLY A 57 3.07 6.05 8.05
CA GLY A 57 2.28 6.62 9.12
C GLY A 57 0.80 6.27 8.99
N GLU A 58 -0.01 6.60 10.00
CA GLU A 58 -1.46 6.36 9.94
C GLU A 58 -2.15 7.18 8.82
N ASP A 59 -1.56 8.32 8.46
CA ASP A 59 -1.93 9.18 7.35
C ASP A 59 -1.58 8.58 5.99
N ASP A 60 -0.35 8.13 5.80
CA ASP A 60 0.09 7.45 4.57
C ASP A 60 -0.62 6.10 4.39
N TYR A 61 -0.77 5.31 5.46
CA TYR A 61 -1.56 4.07 5.49
C TYR A 61 -2.96 4.27 4.88
N LYS A 62 -3.63 5.37 5.25
CA LYS A 62 -4.97 5.66 4.72
C LYS A 62 -4.87 6.17 3.29
N ALA A 63 -3.93 7.07 2.99
CA ALA A 63 -3.75 7.61 1.66
C ALA A 63 -3.50 6.50 0.62
N ASP A 64 -2.65 5.54 0.96
CA ASP A 64 -2.26 4.44 0.10
C ASP A 64 -3.40 3.46 -0.17
N LEU A 65 -4.04 2.96 0.89
CA LEU A 65 -5.15 2.02 0.76
C LEU A 65 -6.35 2.69 0.06
N ASP A 66 -6.66 3.94 0.43
CA ASP A 66 -7.76 4.70 -0.18
C ASP A 66 -7.47 4.95 -1.66
N SER A 67 -6.22 5.24 -2.04
CA SER A 67 -5.82 5.43 -3.45
C SER A 67 -6.09 4.19 -4.29
N VAL A 68 -5.65 3.02 -3.82
CA VAL A 68 -5.87 1.74 -4.53
C VAL A 68 -7.36 1.44 -4.67
N ASN A 69 -8.14 1.65 -3.62
CA ASN A 69 -9.58 1.40 -3.61
C ASN A 69 -10.34 2.33 -4.57
N LEU A 70 -10.06 3.63 -4.53
CA LEU A 70 -10.69 4.61 -5.41
C LEU A 70 -10.34 4.34 -6.88
N ILE A 71 -9.09 3.99 -7.17
CA ILE A 71 -8.68 3.60 -8.52
C ILE A 71 -9.40 2.33 -8.97
N GLY A 72 -9.51 1.31 -8.11
CA GLY A 72 -10.28 0.09 -8.42
C GLY A 72 -11.75 0.39 -8.74
N ARG A 73 -12.40 1.27 -7.98
CA ARG A 73 -13.77 1.74 -8.28
C ARG A 73 -13.86 2.47 -9.62
N MET A 74 -12.90 3.34 -9.93
CA MET A 74 -12.86 4.07 -11.20
C MET A 74 -12.63 3.12 -12.40
N GLN A 75 -11.77 2.12 -12.26
CA GLN A 75 -11.55 1.07 -13.26
C GLN A 75 -12.82 0.24 -13.50
N ASN A 76 -13.66 0.09 -12.48
CA ASN A 76 -14.99 -0.54 -12.57
C ASN A 76 -16.09 0.41 -13.09
N GLY A 77 -15.73 1.57 -13.63
CA GLY A 77 -16.63 2.44 -14.40
C GLY A 77 -17.23 3.62 -13.63
N GLN A 78 -16.86 3.83 -12.37
CA GLN A 78 -17.28 5.02 -11.62
C GLN A 78 -16.47 6.25 -12.04
N SER A 79 -17.10 7.44 -12.03
CA SER A 79 -16.34 8.69 -12.04
C SER A 79 -15.61 8.90 -10.71
N TYR A 80 -14.61 9.77 -10.69
CA TYR A 80 -13.91 10.11 -9.44
C TYR A 80 -14.85 10.59 -8.33
N ASP A 81 -15.79 11.48 -8.64
CA ASP A 81 -16.77 11.99 -7.67
C ASP A 81 -17.68 10.88 -7.12
N GLN A 82 -18.08 9.93 -7.97
CA GLN A 82 -18.87 8.76 -7.56
C GLN A 82 -18.05 7.80 -6.69
N ALA A 83 -16.81 7.53 -7.07
CA ALA A 83 -15.88 6.67 -6.33
C ALA A 83 -15.63 7.22 -4.93
N ILE A 84 -15.25 8.49 -4.80
CA ILE A 84 -15.03 9.14 -3.50
C ILE A 84 -16.31 9.14 -2.65
N SER A 85 -17.43 9.58 -3.22
CA SER A 85 -18.67 9.73 -2.46
C SER A 85 -19.15 8.38 -1.92
N SER A 86 -19.11 7.34 -2.75
CA SER A 86 -19.54 5.99 -2.34
C SER A 86 -18.55 5.35 -1.37
N TYR A 87 -17.25 5.46 -1.62
CA TYR A 87 -16.20 4.86 -0.79
C TYR A 87 -16.21 5.40 0.63
N TYR A 88 -16.17 6.72 0.80
CA TYR A 88 -16.17 7.30 2.14
C TYR A 88 -17.52 7.15 2.86
N ALA A 89 -18.64 7.06 2.14
CA ALA A 89 -19.93 6.72 2.75
C ALA A 89 -19.98 5.28 3.28
N GLU A 90 -19.25 4.33 2.67
CA GLU A 90 -19.11 2.96 3.17
C GLU A 90 -18.13 2.88 4.34
N LEU A 91 -16.98 3.57 4.25
CA LEU A 91 -16.01 3.64 5.35
C LEU A 91 -16.57 4.25 6.63
N GLN A 92 -17.50 5.22 6.52
CA GLN A 92 -18.17 5.80 7.68
C GLN A 92 -19.05 4.78 8.42
N LYS A 93 -19.58 3.77 7.71
CA LYS A 93 -20.41 2.72 8.31
C LYS A 93 -19.56 1.62 8.93
N ASP A 94 -18.43 1.32 8.31
CA ASP A 94 -17.49 0.31 8.78
C ASP A 94 -16.07 0.63 8.32
N SER A 95 -15.22 1.00 9.27
CA SER A 95 -13.84 1.40 8.98
C SER A 95 -12.98 0.26 8.42
N SER A 96 -13.33 -1.00 8.72
CA SER A 96 -12.61 -2.18 8.22
C SER A 96 -12.88 -2.48 6.75
N GLN A 97 -13.77 -1.70 6.10
CA GLN A 97 -13.93 -1.74 4.66
C GLN A 97 -12.70 -1.27 3.91
N ARG A 98 -11.85 -0.43 4.53
CA ARG A 98 -10.62 0.05 3.89
C ARG A 98 -9.72 -1.11 3.50
N GLU A 99 -9.42 -1.96 4.47
CA GLU A 99 -8.56 -3.12 4.34
C GLU A 99 -9.22 -4.20 3.47
N ARG A 100 -10.50 -4.49 3.70
CA ARG A 100 -11.22 -5.49 2.90
C ARG A 100 -11.33 -5.12 1.43
N GLU A 101 -11.52 -3.84 1.12
CA GLU A 101 -11.55 -3.40 -0.27
C GLU A 101 -10.14 -3.39 -0.88
N PHE A 102 -9.12 -3.04 -0.11
CA PHE A 102 -7.74 -3.11 -0.56
C PHE A 102 -7.37 -4.56 -0.94
N LEU A 103 -7.71 -5.53 -0.10
CA LEU A 103 -7.47 -6.95 -0.33
C LEU A 103 -8.28 -7.55 -1.51
N LYS A 104 -9.33 -6.86 -1.99
CA LYS A 104 -10.00 -7.22 -3.25
C LYS A 104 -9.25 -6.71 -4.48
N ASN A 105 -8.51 -5.62 -4.32
CA ASN A 105 -7.73 -5.00 -5.40
C ASN A 105 -6.28 -5.50 -5.45
N LYS A 106 -5.74 -5.98 -4.33
CA LYS A 106 -4.37 -6.46 -4.17
C LYS A 106 -4.36 -7.79 -3.43
N ASP A 107 -3.71 -8.78 -4.03
CA ASP A 107 -3.51 -10.09 -3.43
C ASP A 107 -2.61 -9.96 -2.18
N TRP A 108 -3.10 -10.49 -1.05
CA TRP A 108 -2.38 -10.49 0.22
C TRP A 108 -0.99 -11.12 0.12
N ASP A 109 -0.87 -12.28 -0.53
CA ASP A 109 0.41 -12.98 -0.64
C ASP A 109 1.41 -12.12 -1.43
N THR A 110 0.95 -11.46 -2.48
CA THR A 110 1.78 -10.53 -3.27
C THR A 110 2.26 -9.35 -2.43
N VAL A 111 1.38 -8.74 -1.63
CA VAL A 111 1.71 -7.62 -0.74
C VAL A 111 2.73 -8.05 0.32
N ARG A 112 2.46 -9.18 1.00
CA ARG A 112 3.34 -9.75 2.02
C ARG A 112 4.72 -10.05 1.45
N ASP A 113 4.78 -10.79 0.35
CA ASP A 113 6.04 -11.27 -0.22
C ASP A 113 6.89 -10.10 -0.74
N THR A 114 6.26 -9.09 -1.36
CA THR A 114 6.95 -7.87 -1.80
C THR A 114 7.62 -7.13 -0.64
N ILE A 115 6.92 -6.99 0.49
CA ILE A 115 7.47 -6.34 1.68
C ILE A 115 8.57 -7.21 2.30
N TYR A 116 8.36 -8.52 2.39
CA TYR A 116 9.33 -9.45 2.98
C TYR A 116 10.61 -9.51 2.20
N ASP A 117 10.55 -9.55 0.88
CA ASP A 117 11.74 -9.56 0.03
C ASP A 117 12.55 -8.28 0.16
N SER A 118 11.89 -7.13 0.30
CA SER A 118 12.58 -5.84 0.44
C SER A 118 13.17 -5.63 1.84
N LEU A 119 12.48 -6.06 2.90
CA LEU A 119 12.90 -5.82 4.29
C LEU A 119 13.76 -6.93 4.89
N ARG A 120 13.93 -8.06 4.19
CA ARG A 120 14.77 -9.15 4.66
C ARG A 120 16.24 -8.70 4.74
N PRO A 121 16.88 -8.75 5.92
CA PRO A 121 18.28 -8.39 6.06
C PRO A 121 19.16 -9.36 5.28
N THR A 122 20.20 -8.84 4.63
CA THR A 122 21.15 -9.63 3.84
C THR A 122 22.38 -10.07 4.65
N ASP A 123 22.64 -9.41 5.77
CA ASP A 123 23.78 -9.62 6.67
C ASP A 123 23.48 -10.58 7.84
N ILE A 124 22.21 -10.93 8.06
CA ILE A 124 21.75 -11.79 9.14
C ILE A 124 20.90 -12.92 8.56
N LYS A 125 21.20 -14.17 8.95
CA LYS A 125 20.34 -15.31 8.62
C LYS A 125 19.14 -15.33 9.57
N LEU A 126 17.94 -15.26 9.01
CA LEU A 126 16.68 -15.43 9.72
C LEU A 126 16.14 -16.85 9.51
N ASP A 127 15.67 -17.47 10.58
CA ASP A 127 15.15 -18.84 10.57
C ASP A 127 13.65 -18.85 10.25
N GLY A 128 13.32 -18.56 8.99
CA GLY A 128 11.94 -18.60 8.49
C GLY A 128 11.14 -17.31 8.67
N GLU A 129 9.84 -17.39 8.41
CA GLU A 129 8.94 -16.24 8.36
C GLU A 129 8.70 -15.60 9.73
N ASP A 130 8.52 -16.39 10.79
CA ASP A 130 8.31 -15.86 12.15
C ASP A 130 9.48 -14.99 12.62
N ALA A 131 10.71 -15.38 12.29
CA ALA A 131 11.91 -14.60 12.58
C ALA A 131 11.94 -13.29 11.79
N LEU A 132 11.43 -13.29 10.55
CA LEU A 132 11.29 -12.09 9.73
C LEU A 132 10.18 -11.16 10.24
N LYS A 133 9.02 -11.70 10.63
CA LYS A 133 7.94 -10.92 11.28
C LYS A 133 8.46 -10.20 12.52
N ALA A 134 9.15 -10.91 13.41
CA ALA A 134 9.74 -10.33 14.63
C ALA A 134 10.83 -9.28 14.31
N TYR A 135 11.62 -9.50 13.25
CA TYR A 135 12.60 -8.51 12.79
C TYR A 135 11.92 -7.23 12.30
N ILE A 136 10.89 -7.35 11.46
CA ILE A 136 10.12 -6.22 10.91
C ILE A 136 9.43 -5.47 12.04
N GLU A 137 8.77 -6.15 12.97
CA GLU A 137 8.14 -5.52 14.15
C GLU A 137 9.12 -4.65 14.94
N ARG A 138 10.35 -5.12 15.13
CA ARG A 138 11.37 -4.38 15.89
C ARG A 138 11.98 -3.21 15.12
N LYS A 139 12.16 -3.33 13.81
CA LYS A 139 12.92 -2.35 12.99
C LYS A 139 12.03 -1.36 12.22
N TYR A 140 10.83 -1.81 11.87
CA TYR A 140 9.82 -1.13 11.06
C TYR A 140 8.42 -1.35 11.67
N PRO A 141 8.16 -0.83 12.88
CA PRO A 141 6.92 -1.10 13.63
C PRO A 141 5.65 -0.64 12.89
N GLU A 142 5.75 0.42 12.10
CA GLU A 142 4.66 0.91 11.25
C GLU A 142 4.31 -0.09 10.13
N VAL A 143 5.33 -0.61 9.44
CA VAL A 143 5.14 -1.65 8.41
C VAL A 143 4.60 -2.94 9.02
N SER A 144 5.05 -3.32 10.22
CA SER A 144 4.46 -4.45 10.96
C SER A 144 2.97 -4.21 11.28
N THR A 145 2.61 -2.99 11.70
CA THR A 145 1.21 -2.63 11.94
C THR A 145 0.38 -2.69 10.65
N PHE A 146 0.91 -2.21 9.53
CA PHE A 146 0.29 -2.33 8.20
C PHE A 146 0.01 -3.80 7.86
N LEU A 147 1.03 -4.66 7.95
CA LEU A 147 0.91 -6.09 7.65
C LEU A 147 -0.13 -6.77 8.54
N ASN A 148 -0.09 -6.54 9.85
CA ASN A 148 -1.01 -7.18 10.80
C ASN A 148 -2.47 -6.79 10.58
N ARG A 149 -2.75 -5.54 10.17
CA ARG A 149 -4.11 -5.08 9.87
C ARG A 149 -4.69 -5.76 8.63
N LEU A 150 -3.86 -5.98 7.60
CA LEU A 150 -4.24 -6.69 6.39
C LEU A 150 -4.36 -8.21 6.65
N GLU A 151 -3.37 -8.81 7.33
CA GLU A 151 -3.36 -10.24 7.66
C GLU A 151 -4.60 -10.66 8.46
N ALA A 152 -5.07 -9.82 9.38
CA ALA A 152 -6.27 -10.08 10.18
C ALA A 152 -7.57 -10.20 9.35
N LEU A 153 -7.54 -9.78 8.08
CA LEU A 153 -8.68 -9.76 7.17
C LEU A 153 -8.40 -10.53 5.86
N ALA A 154 -7.21 -11.13 5.73
CA ALA A 154 -6.86 -12.03 4.65
C ALA A 154 -7.43 -13.43 4.94
N ASP A 155 -8.04 -14.07 3.94
CA ASP A 155 -8.62 -15.42 4.02
C ASP A 155 -7.56 -16.52 3.84
#